data_AF-A0A8G1W2X8-F1
#
_entry.id   AF-A0A8G1W2X8-F1
#
_cell.length_a   1.000
_cell.length_b   1.000
_cell.length_c   1.000
_cell.angle_alpha   90.00
_cell.angle_beta   90.00
_cell.angle_gamma   90.00
#
_symmetry.space_group_name_H-M   'P 1'
#
loop_
_entity.id
_entity.type
_entity.pdbx_description
1 polymer ?
#
loop_
_entity_poly.entity_id
_entity_poly.type
_entity_poly.pdbx_seq_one_letter_code
_entity_poly.pdbx_strand_id
1 'polypeptide(L)' 'QIRPGGAPARVYMNEKIVPYLLEGMKSVAKEQPPNPLRVLGEFLIQKSNELE' A
#
# COMPACT_ATOMS: atom_id res chain seq x y z
N GLN A 1 -19.72 -23.83 1.95
CA GLN A 1 -20.32 -22.51 2.26
C GLN A 1 -19.20 -21.48 2.26
N ILE A 2 -19.04 -20.71 1.17
CA ILE A 2 -18.03 -19.66 1.06
C ILE A 2 -18.57 -18.45 1.83
N ARG A 3 -17.87 -18.05 2.91
CA ARG A 3 -18.31 -16.96 3.79
C ARG A 3 -18.34 -15.62 3.03
N PRO A 4 -19.36 -14.77 3.23
CA PRO A 4 -19.40 -13.42 2.67
C PRO A 4 -18.50 -12.51 3.52
N GLY A 5 -17.20 -12.50 3.23
CA GLY A 5 -16.21 -11.72 3.98
C GLY A 5 -14.95 -11.33 3.20
N GLY A 6 -14.96 -11.54 1.88
CA GLY A 6 -13.81 -11.32 1.01
C GLY A 6 -12.83 -12.48 1.00
N ALA A 7 -12.31 -12.80 -0.19
CA ALA A 7 -11.34 -13.86 -0.38
C ALA A 7 -10.15 -13.68 0.60
N PRO A 8 -9.57 -14.76 1.16
CA PRO A 8 -8.45 -14.69 2.11
C PRO A 8 -7.33 -13.73 1.69
N ALA A 9 -7.06 -13.64 0.39
CA ALA A 9 -6.12 -12.69 -0.19
C ALA A 9 -6.45 -11.22 0.14
N ARG A 10 -7.72 -10.81 0.04
CA ARG A 10 -8.13 -9.43 0.33
C ARG A 10 -7.95 -9.07 1.80
N VAL A 11 -8.30 -10.00 2.70
CA VAL A 11 -8.13 -9.79 4.15
C VAL A 11 -6.65 -9.58 4.46
N TYR A 12 -5.79 -10.49 3.98
CA TYR A 12 -4.34 -10.36 4.13
C TYR A 12 -3.82 -9.01 3.59
N MET A 13 -4.24 -8.63 2.39
CA MET A 13 -3.81 -7.36 1.79
C MET A 13 -4.27 -6.15 2.63
N ASN A 14 -5.54 -6.14 3.04
CA ASN A 14 -6.13 -5.07 3.85
C ASN A 14 -5.42 -4.89 5.20
N GLU A 15 -4.98 -5.99 5.81
CA GLU A 15 -4.30 -5.96 7.10
C GLU A 15 -2.81 -5.62 6.98
N LYS A 16 -2.13 -6.09 5.93
CA LYS A 16 -0.66 -6.03 5.85
C LYS A 16 -0.11 -4.88 5.02
N ILE A 17 -0.76 -4.53 3.91
CA ILE A 17 -0.15 -3.65 2.91
C ILE A 17 -1.02 -2.45 2.52
N VAL A 18 -2.35 -2.59 2.52
CA VAL A 18 -3.27 -1.55 2.02
C VAL A 18 -3.16 -0.23 2.79
N PRO A 19 -3.02 -0.19 4.13
CA PRO A 19 -2.89 1.08 4.83
C PRO A 19 -1.69 1.91 4.35
N TYR A 20 -0.54 1.25 4.17
CA TYR A 20 0.70 1.88 3.70
C TYR A 20 0.63 2.25 2.21
N LEU A 21 0.00 1.41 1.39
CA LEU A 21 -0.26 1.73 -0.01
C LEU A 21 -1.10 3.00 -0.15
N LEU A 22 -2.18 3.12 0.62
CA LEU A 22 -3.03 4.31 0.60
C LEU A 22 -2.30 5.55 1.11
N GLU A 23 -1.43 5.42 2.10
CA GLU A 23 -0.57 6.51 2.59
C GLU A 23 0.37 7.02 1.49
N GLY A 24 1.13 6.12 0.85
CA GLY A 24 2.04 6.49 -0.23
C GLY A 24 1.30 7.05 -1.46
N MET A 25 0.14 6.48 -1.80
CA MET A 25 -0.69 6.96 -2.90
C MET A 25 -1.20 8.39 -2.69
N LYS A 26 -1.48 8.81 -1.44
CA LYS A 26 -1.86 10.21 -1.16
C LYS A 26 -0.74 11.18 -1.54
N SER A 27 0.51 10.83 -1.23
CA SER A 27 1.67 11.65 -1.61
C SER A 27 1.80 11.73 -3.14
N VAL A 28 1.78 10.58 -3.82
CA VAL A 28 1.86 10.51 -5.29
C VAL A 28 0.74 11.30 -5.96
N ALA A 29 -0.50 11.21 -5.48
CA ALA A 29 -1.63 11.93 -6.03
C ALA A 29 -1.52 13.46 -5.84
N LYS A 30 -0.92 13.90 -4.72
CA LYS A 30 -0.70 15.30 -4.40
C LYS A 30 0.45 15.90 -5.23
N GLU A 31 1.57 15.21 -5.32
CA GLU A 31 2.81 15.73 -5.88
C GLU A 31 2.93 15.47 -7.38
N GLN A 32 2.18 14.51 -7.92
CA GLN A 32 2.18 14.12 -9.34
C GLN A 32 3.59 14.03 -9.94
N PRO A 33 4.51 13.25 -9.33
CA PRO A 33 5.88 13.16 -9.81
C PRO A 33 5.93 12.49 -11.20
N PRO A 34 6.96 12.75 -12.01
CA PRO A 34 7.09 12.18 -13.36
C PRO A 34 7.26 10.65 -13.36
N ASN A 35 7.66 10.06 -12.23
CA ASN A 35 7.92 8.63 -12.04
C ASN A 35 7.14 8.09 -10.82
N PRO A 36 5.80 8.07 -10.85
CA PRO A 36 4.96 7.83 -9.68
C PRO A 36 5.13 6.43 -9.06
N LEU A 37 5.35 5.41 -9.89
CA LEU A 37 5.59 4.05 -9.40
C LEU A 37 6.93 3.91 -8.66
N ARG A 38 7.97 4.63 -9.11
CA ARG A 38 9.27 4.63 -8.43
C ARG A 38 9.15 5.28 -7.06
N VAL A 39 8.54 6.46 -7.00
CA VAL A 39 8.34 7.21 -5.75
C VAL A 39 7.51 6.38 -4.76
N LEU A 40 6.42 5.75 -5.22
CA LEU A 40 5.62 4.87 -4.38
C LEU A 40 6.43 3.66 -3.87
N GLY A 41 7.24 3.04 -4.74
CA GLY A 41 8.09 1.91 -4.36
C GLY A 41 9.14 2.29 -3.31
N GLU A 42 9.82 3.42 -3.50
CA GLU A 42 10.79 3.96 -2.55
C GLU A 42 10.14 4.28 -1.20
N PHE A 43 8.94 4.88 -1.21
CA PHE A 43 8.15 5.11 0.00
C PHE A 43 7.85 3.80 0.76
N LEU A 44 7.41 2.75 0.05
CA LEU A 44 7.08 1.47 0.68
C LEU A 44 8.32 0.78 1.28
N ILE A 45 9.47 0.86 0.62
CA ILE A 45 10.75 0.34 1.15
C ILE A 45 11.14 1.10 2.41
N GLN A 46 11.08 2.44 2.38
CA GLN A 46 11.36 3.25 3.56
C GLN A 46 10.42 2.89 4.71
N LYS A 47 9.11 2.79 4.45
CA LYS A 47 8.11 2.44 5.46
C LYS A 47 8.35 1.06 6.06
N SER A 48 8.82 0.09 5.26
CA SER A 48 9.20 -1.23 5.75
C SER A 48 10.33 -1.14 6.78
N ASN A 49 11.37 -0.35 6.49
CA ASN A 49 12.52 -0.16 7.39
C ASN A 49 12.14 0.57 8.69
N GLU A 50 11.12 1.45 8.67
CA GLU A 50 10.62 2.13 9.86
C GLU A 50 9.84 1.20 10.82
N LEU A 51 9.32 0.09 10.31
CA LEU A 51 8.50 -0.87 11.06
C LEU A 51 9.29 -2.09 11.56
N GLU A 52 10.52 -2.30 11.07
CA GLU A 52 11.48 -3.30 11.54
C GLU A 52 12.18 -2.85 12.83
#